data_AF-A0A914DNQ5-F1
#
_entry.id   AF-A0A914DNQ5-F1
#
_cell.length_a   1.000
_cell.length_b   1.000
_cell.length_c   1.000
_cell.angle_alpha   90.00
_cell.angle_beta   90.00
_cell.angle_gamma   90.00
#
_symmetry.space_group_name_H-M   'P 1'
#
loop_
_entity.id
_entity.type
_entity.pdbx_description
1 polymer ?
#
loop_
_entity_poly.entity_id
_entity_poly.type
_entity_poly.pdbx_seq_one_letter_code
_entity_poly.pdbx_strand_id
1 'polypeptide(L)'
;MFTRNQFEPTATNFLSPDQVPDKKTSLRTTAIGASPIGGQGFFHCNCQTGCENDRCKCRRNKRVCNSKCHGSKSCKNNDNQ
;
A
#
# COMPACT_ATOMS: atom_id res chain seq x y z
N MET A 1 -6.59 30.96 4.20
CA MET A 1 -8.06 31.09 4.06
C MET A 1 -8.38 31.14 2.58
N PHE A 2 -9.33 30.34 2.11
CA PHE A 2 -9.74 30.32 0.70
C PHE A 2 -10.89 31.31 0.49
N THR A 3 -10.85 32.10 -0.59
CA THR A 3 -11.93 33.03 -0.96
C THR A 3 -12.99 32.31 -1.80
N ARG A 4 -14.22 32.82 -1.78
CA ARG A 4 -15.43 32.17 -2.36
C ARG A 4 -15.32 31.80 -3.85
N ASN A 5 -14.42 32.45 -4.58
CA ASN A 5 -14.22 32.25 -6.02
C ASN A 5 -13.03 31.31 -6.35
N GLN A 6 -12.44 30.66 -5.34
CA GLN A 6 -11.33 29.70 -5.54
C GLN A 6 -11.79 28.26 -5.72
N PHE A 7 -13.10 28.02 -5.81
CA PHE A 7 -13.66 26.70 -6.06
C PHE A 7 -14.48 26.73 -7.34
N GLU A 8 -14.12 25.90 -8.30
CA GLU A 8 -14.93 25.63 -9.48
C GLU A 8 -15.76 24.35 -9.23
N PRO A 9 -17.04 24.32 -9.65
CA PRO A 9 -17.83 23.11 -9.60
C PRO A 9 -17.23 22.08 -10.58
N THR A 10 -16.64 21.03 -10.03
CA THR A 10 -16.19 19.88 -10.82
C THR A 10 -17.39 19.20 -11.46
N ALA A 11 -17.27 18.79 -12.73
CA ALA A 11 -18.20 17.87 -13.37
C ALA A 11 -18.08 16.48 -12.71
N THR A 12 -18.67 16.31 -11.54
CA THR A 12 -18.58 15.07 -10.76
C THR A 12 -19.63 14.07 -11.26
N ASN A 13 -19.15 12.93 -11.75
CA ASN A 13 -19.96 11.72 -11.82
C ASN A 13 -20.22 11.24 -10.38
N PHE A 14 -21.32 11.69 -9.79
CA PHE A 14 -21.76 11.16 -8.50
C PHE A 14 -22.11 9.68 -8.66
N LEU A 15 -21.83 8.90 -7.61
CA LEU A 15 -22.27 7.51 -7.56
C LEU A 15 -23.80 7.49 -7.43
N SER A 16 -24.47 6.78 -8.33
CA SER A 16 -25.89 6.45 -8.16
C SER A 16 -26.05 5.47 -6.99
N PRO A 17 -27.20 5.46 -6.29
CA PRO A 17 -27.46 4.52 -5.19
C PRO A 17 -27.22 3.06 -5.60
N ASP A 18 -27.54 2.71 -6.84
CA ASP A 18 -27.37 1.38 -7.42
C ASP A 18 -25.89 0.95 -7.57
N GLN A 19 -24.96 1.91 -7.56
CA GLN A 19 -23.52 1.65 -7.66
C GLN A 19 -22.88 1.38 -6.29
N VAL A 20 -23.61 1.60 -5.20
CA VAL A 20 -23.11 1.34 -3.84
C VAL A 20 -23.58 -0.05 -3.42
N PRO A 21 -22.66 -1.01 -3.20
CA PRO A 21 -23.03 -2.34 -2.73
C PRO A 21 -23.68 -2.26 -1.34
N ASP A 22 -24.77 -2.99 -1.14
CA ASP A 22 -25.48 -3.13 0.16
C ASP A 22 -24.71 -4.01 1.18
N LYS A 23 -23.37 -3.99 1.10
CA LYS A 23 -22.48 -4.78 1.92
C LYS A 23 -21.95 -3.93 3.06
N LYS A 24 -22.42 -4.21 4.28
CA LYS A 24 -21.80 -3.67 5.49
C LYS A 24 -20.38 -4.23 5.63
N THR A 25 -19.39 -3.35 5.57
CA THR A 25 -17.98 -3.66 5.74
C THR A 25 -17.39 -2.72 6.78
N SER A 26 -16.44 -3.21 7.57
CA SER A 26 -15.75 -2.33 8.51
C SER A 26 -14.83 -1.36 7.76
N LEU A 27 -14.64 -0.16 8.30
CA LEU A 27 -13.70 0.81 7.74
C LEU A 27 -12.30 0.20 7.57
N ARG A 28 -11.86 -0.62 8.53
CA ARG A 28 -10.58 -1.34 8.48
C ARG A 28 -10.52 -2.31 7.30
N THR A 29 -11.58 -3.09 7.06
CA THR A 29 -11.64 -4.06 5.95
C THR A 29 -11.61 -3.36 4.59
N THR A 30 -12.34 -2.25 4.46
CA THR A 30 -12.33 -1.44 3.23
C THR A 30 -10.94 -0.82 3.00
N ALA A 31 -10.34 -0.26 4.04
CA ALA A 31 -8.99 0.30 3.97
C ALA A 31 -7.94 -0.75 3.61
N ILE A 32 -8.10 -1.99 4.11
CA ILE A 32 -7.27 -3.13 3.72
C ILE A 32 -7.42 -3.44 2.23
N GLY A 33 -8.66 -3.53 1.72
CA GLY A 33 -8.93 -3.85 0.31
C GLY A 33 -8.48 -2.75 -0.66
N ALA A 34 -8.59 -1.48 -0.26
CA ALA A 34 -8.11 -0.34 -1.04
C ALA A 34 -6.59 -0.15 -0.95
N SER A 35 -5.92 -0.77 0.04
CA SER A 35 -4.48 -0.64 0.23
C SER A 35 -3.72 -1.53 -0.77
N PRO A 36 -2.72 -1.02 -1.49
CA PRO A 36 -1.89 -1.81 -2.42
C PRO A 36 -1.06 -2.90 -1.72
N ILE A 37 -1.04 -2.89 -0.38
CA ILE A 37 -0.28 -3.79 0.48
C ILE A 37 -1.21 -4.65 1.35
N GLY A 38 -2.54 -4.44 1.32
CA GLY A 38 -3.50 -5.24 2.09
C GLY A 38 -3.61 -4.83 3.56
N GLY A 39 -3.35 -3.55 3.89
CA GLY A 39 -3.57 -3.02 5.24
C GLY A 39 -2.82 -1.75 5.59
N GLN A 40 -2.82 -1.45 6.88
CA GLN A 40 -2.18 -0.29 7.49
C GLN A 40 -0.73 -0.64 7.87
N GLY A 41 0.20 -0.27 7.00
CA GLY A 41 1.64 -0.43 7.23
C GLY A 41 2.46 -0.42 5.96
N PHE A 42 3.78 -0.51 6.13
CA PHE A 42 4.73 -0.74 5.04
C PHE A 42 4.97 -2.24 4.89
N PHE A 43 5.12 -2.70 3.65
CA PHE A 43 5.55 -4.06 3.41
C PHE A 43 7.04 -4.17 3.75
N HIS A 44 7.39 -4.99 4.74
CA HIS A 44 8.78 -5.31 5.07
C HIS A 44 8.94 -6.81 5.39
N CYS A 45 10.15 -7.34 5.18
CA CYS A 45 10.53 -8.65 5.69
C CYS A 45 11.15 -8.54 7.08
N ASN A 46 11.21 -9.68 7.78
CA ASN A 46 11.90 -9.81 9.07
C ASN A 46 13.26 -10.50 8.94
N CYS A 47 13.83 -10.57 7.72
CA CYS A 47 15.14 -11.17 7.52
C CYS A 47 16.22 -10.33 8.22
N GLN A 48 17.22 -10.99 8.80
CA GLN A 48 18.35 -10.27 9.39
C GLN A 48 19.40 -9.88 8.34
N THR A 49 19.66 -10.75 7.35
CA THR A 49 20.55 -10.54 6.20
C THR A 49 20.15 -11.48 5.04
N GLY A 50 20.72 -11.27 3.85
CA GLY A 50 20.81 -12.32 2.81
C GLY A 50 19.48 -12.79 2.20
N CYS A 51 18.60 -11.86 1.78
CA CYS A 51 17.30 -12.15 1.15
C CYS A 51 17.34 -12.90 -0.21
N GLU A 52 18.05 -14.02 -0.26
CA GLU A 52 18.39 -14.80 -1.45
C GLU A 52 17.41 -15.93 -1.75
N ASN A 53 16.47 -16.19 -0.86
CA ASN A 53 15.54 -17.29 -0.99
C ASN A 53 14.14 -16.86 -0.59
N ASP A 54 13.16 -17.71 -0.88
CA ASP A 54 11.75 -17.46 -0.57
C ASP A 54 11.44 -17.47 0.93
N ARG A 55 12.43 -17.60 1.81
CA ARG A 55 12.27 -17.27 3.24
C ARG A 55 12.07 -15.77 3.43
N CYS A 56 12.57 -14.94 2.51
CA CYS A 56 12.26 -13.52 2.50
C CYS A 56 10.83 -13.26 2.04
N LYS A 57 10.04 -12.61 2.88
CA LYS A 57 8.65 -12.24 2.59
C LYS A 57 8.55 -11.32 1.36
N CYS A 58 9.49 -10.38 1.20
CA CYS A 58 9.54 -9.48 0.03
C CYS A 58 9.72 -10.28 -1.25
N ARG A 59 10.77 -11.10 -1.30
CA ARG A 59 11.06 -11.93 -2.47
C ARG A 59 9.94 -12.91 -2.82
N ARG A 60 9.37 -13.60 -1.82
CA ARG A 60 8.22 -14.51 -2.01
C ARG A 60 7.00 -13.79 -2.62
N ASN A 61 6.79 -12.52 -2.28
CA ASN A 61 5.73 -11.68 -2.83
C ASN A 61 6.18 -10.90 -4.09
N LYS A 62 7.33 -11.27 -4.69
CA LYS A 62 7.92 -10.62 -5.87
C LYS A 62 8.16 -9.11 -5.68
N ARG A 63 8.53 -8.70 -4.46
CA ARG A 63 8.87 -7.31 -4.10
C ARG A 63 10.34 -7.19 -3.72
N VAL A 64 10.93 -6.06 -4.10
CA VAL A 64 12.29 -5.67 -3.69
C VAL A 64 12.27 -5.14 -2.26
N CYS A 65 13.28 -5.49 -1.47
CA CYS A 65 13.47 -4.93 -0.13
C CYS A 65 13.85 -3.46 -0.23
N ASN A 66 13.22 -2.62 0.59
CA ASN A 66 13.59 -1.21 0.75
C ASN A 66 14.34 -1.00 2.09
N SER A 67 14.71 0.25 2.37
CA SER A 67 15.40 0.65 3.60
C SER A 67 14.64 0.39 4.90
N LYS A 68 13.32 0.10 4.84
CA LYS A 68 12.53 -0.31 6.02
C LYS A 68 12.69 -1.80 6.36
N CYS A 69 13.17 -2.62 5.41
CA CYS A 69 13.42 -4.05 5.64
C CYS A 69 14.74 -4.26 6.39
N HIS A 70 15.76 -3.58 5.91
CA HIS A 70 17.10 -3.59 6.46
C HIS A 70 17.56 -2.15 6.43
N GLY A 71 18.02 -1.62 7.56
CA GLY A 71 18.66 -0.30 7.59
C GLY A 71 19.97 -0.35 6.82
N SER A 72 21.10 -0.43 7.52
CA SER A 72 22.44 -0.48 6.89
C SER A 72 22.98 -1.91 6.67
N LYS A 73 22.13 -2.94 6.73
CA LYS A 73 22.57 -4.35 6.64
C LYS A 73 22.58 -4.86 5.20
N SER A 74 23.47 -5.81 4.91
CA SER A 74 23.57 -6.44 3.59
C SER A 74 22.28 -7.19 3.22
N CYS A 75 21.68 -6.75 2.12
CA CYS A 75 20.50 -7.36 1.51
C CYS A 75 20.81 -7.68 0.04
N LYS A 76 20.47 -8.90 -0.39
CA LYS A 76 20.64 -9.38 -1.78
C LYS A 76 19.33 -9.35 -2.59
N ASN A 77 18.32 -8.64 -2.07
CA ASN A 77 17.05 -8.39 -2.73
C ASN A 77 16.79 -6.89 -2.72
N ASN A 78 17.77 -6.11 -3.17
CA ASN A 78 17.69 -4.66 -3.31
C ASN A 78 17.59 -4.29 -4.79
N ASP A 79 17.22 -3.03 -5.07
CA ASP A 79 17.01 -2.52 -6.44
C ASP A 79 18.31 -2.42 -7.25
N ASN A 80 19.46 -2.48 -6.57
CA ASN A 80 20.78 -2.28 -7.15
C ASN A 80 21.49 -3.60 -7.53
N GLN A 81 20.73 -4.63 -7.91
CA GLN A 81 21.22 -5.95 -8.28
C GLN A 81 20.59 -6.45 -9.59
#